data_AF-A0A3C1BNC4-F1
#
_entry.id   AF-A0A3C1BNC4-F1
#
_cell.length_a   1.000
_cell.length_b   1.000
_cell.length_c   1.000
_cell.angle_alpha   90.00
_cell.angle_beta   90.00
_cell.angle_gamma   90.00
#
_symmetry.space_group_name_H-M   'P 1'
#
loop_
_entity.id
_entity.type
_entity.pdbx_description
1 polymer ?
#
loop_
_entity_poly.entity_id
_entity_poly.type
_entity_poly.pdbx_seq_one_letter_code
_entity_poly.pdbx_strand_id
1 'polypeptide(L)' 'DEIGDETELKALMRSAVSQFDGYVKLNRKIPPEVQSNVNQIEDPVKLADTIAGHLNISLEEKQQLLEIL' A
#
# COMPACT_ATOMS: atom_id res chain seq x y z
N ASP A 1 -17.26 -12.02 15.37
CA ASP A 1 -16.58 -10.72 15.50
C ASP A 1 -16.22 -10.07 14.17
N GLU A 2 -17.11 -10.10 13.17
CA GLU A 2 -16.83 -9.52 11.83
C GLU A 2 -16.66 -7.98 11.83
N ILE A 3 -17.30 -7.29 12.79
CA ILE A 3 -17.22 -5.82 12.91
C ILE A 3 -15.81 -5.37 13.39
N GLY A 4 -15.13 -6.19 14.20
CA GLY A 4 -13.78 -5.91 14.67
C GLY A 4 -12.77 -5.97 13.53
N ASP A 5 -12.88 -7.02 12.71
CA ASP A 5 -11.96 -7.28 11.60
C ASP A 5 -12.06 -6.20 10.51
N GLU A 6 -13.28 -5.76 10.15
CA GLU A 6 -13.46 -4.68 9.16
C GLU A 6 -12.93 -3.33 9.67
N THR A 7 -13.09 -3.04 10.96
CA THR A 7 -12.62 -1.79 11.57
C THR A 7 -11.09 -1.76 11.65
N GLU A 8 -10.47 -2.86 12.06
CA GLU A 8 -9.02 -3.03 12.09
C GLU A 8 -8.42 -2.97 10.69
N LEU A 9 -9.05 -3.63 9.71
CA LEU A 9 -8.63 -3.58 8.30
C LEU A 9 -8.65 -2.15 7.76
N LYS A 10 -9.73 -1.40 7.98
CA LYS A 10 -9.80 0.03 7.60
C LYS A 10 -8.73 0.87 8.31
N ALA A 11 -8.41 0.57 9.56
CA ALA A 11 -7.34 1.26 10.28
C ALA A 11 -5.96 0.95 9.68
N LEU A 12 -5.72 -0.30 9.31
CA LEU A 12 -4.49 -0.74 8.66
C LEU A 12 -4.33 -0.08 7.30
N MET A 13 -5.39 -0.01 6.49
CA MET A 13 -5.38 0.69 5.20
C MET A 13 -4.95 2.16 5.34
N ARG A 14 -5.53 2.90 6.30
CA ARG A 14 -5.14 4.30 6.56
C ARG A 14 -3.67 4.42 6.97
N SER A 15 -3.19 3.48 7.79
CA SER A 15 -1.79 3.44 8.21
C SER A 15 -0.85 3.20 7.01
N ALA A 16 -1.17 2.20 6.16
CA ALA A 16 -0.39 1.88 4.98
C ALA A 16 -0.30 3.06 3.99
N VAL A 17 -1.41 3.75 3.74
CA VAL A 17 -1.46 4.97 2.93
C VAL A 17 -0.56 6.07 3.51
N SER A 18 -0.62 6.31 4.82
CA SER A 18 0.22 7.30 5.48
C SER A 18 1.72 6.97 5.40
N GLN A 19 2.07 5.69 5.54
CA GLN A 19 3.47 5.24 5.38
C GLN A 19 3.94 5.40 3.94
N PHE A 20 3.08 5.08 2.97
CA PHE A 20 3.39 5.26 1.56
C PHE A 20 3.57 6.73 1.16
N ASP A 21 2.80 7.67 1.72
CA ASP A 21 3.04 9.11 1.55
C ASP A 21 4.45 9.51 2.02
N GLY A 22 4.85 9.05 3.22
CA GLY A 22 6.21 9.25 3.71
C GLY A 22 7.27 8.67 2.76
N TYR A 23 7.02 7.48 2.22
CA TYR A 23 7.91 6.83 1.25
C TYR A 23 8.05 7.61 -0.06
N VAL A 24 6.94 8.06 -0.66
CA VAL A 24 6.93 8.86 -1.90
C VAL A 24 7.73 10.16 -1.72
N LYS A 25 7.57 10.84 -0.58
CA LYS A 25 8.33 12.07 -0.26
C LYS A 25 9.84 11.85 -0.22
N LEU A 26 10.29 10.64 0.17
CA LEU A 26 11.71 10.27 0.20
C LEU A 26 12.21 9.75 -1.16
N ASN A 27 11.35 9.11 -1.95
CA ASN A 27 11.68 8.51 -3.23
C ASN A 27 11.18 9.36 -4.41
N ARG A 28 12.01 10.32 -4.86
CA ARG A 28 11.71 11.24 -5.98
C ARG A 28 11.44 10.56 -7.34
N LYS A 29 11.62 9.24 -7.46
CA LYS A 29 11.28 8.50 -8.68
C LYS A 29 9.79 8.19 -8.80
N ILE A 30 9.02 8.29 -7.72
CA ILE A 30 7.58 8.03 -7.74
C ILE A 30 6.84 9.34 -8.06
N PRO A 31 6.03 9.38 -9.13
CA PRO A 31 5.28 10.58 -9.47
C PRO A 31 4.21 10.93 -8.42
N PRO A 32 3.93 12.22 -8.17
CA PRO A 32 2.87 12.66 -7.24
C PRO A 32 1.47 12.15 -7.60
N GLU A 33 1.19 11.86 -8.88
CA GLU A 33 -0.09 11.29 -9.28
C GLU A 33 -0.33 9.90 -8.67
N VAL A 34 0.73 9.11 -8.44
CA VAL A 34 0.63 7.78 -7.81
C VAL A 34 0.12 7.90 -6.38
N GLN A 35 0.62 8.88 -5.63
CA GLN A 35 0.14 9.15 -4.28
C GLN A 35 -1.35 9.48 -4.27
N SER A 36 -1.78 10.34 -5.20
CA SER A 36 -3.17 10.76 -5.29
C SER A 36 -4.10 9.61 -5.67
N ASN A 37 -3.62 8.67 -6.51
CA ASN A 37 -4.34 7.45 -6.86
C ASN A 37 -4.47 6.50 -5.66
N VAL A 38 -3.38 6.26 -4.92
CA VAL A 38 -3.38 5.38 -3.73
C VAL A 38 -4.37 5.85 -2.65
N ASN A 39 -4.48 7.17 -2.44
CA ASN A 39 -5.43 7.75 -1.48
C ASN A 39 -6.91 7.49 -1.81
N GLN A 40 -7.24 7.15 -3.06
CA GLN A 40 -8.62 6.93 -3.53
C GLN A 40 -9.01 5.44 -3.54
N ILE A 41 -8.10 4.54 -3.16
CA ILE A 41 -8.38 3.10 -3.19
C ILE A 41 -9.10 2.68 -1.90
N GLU A 42 -10.33 2.21 -2.05
CA GLU A 42 -11.15 1.69 -0.94
C GLU A 42 -11.09 0.16 -0.79
N ASP A 43 -10.57 -0.54 -1.81
CA ASP A 43 -10.38 -1.98 -1.78
C ASP A 43 -8.99 -2.33 -1.17
N PRO A 44 -8.94 -3.09 -0.06
CA PRO A 44 -7.69 -3.43 0.63
C PRO A 44 -6.71 -4.23 -0.23
N VAL A 45 -7.22 -5.15 -1.07
CA VAL A 45 -6.39 -5.98 -1.95
C VAL A 45 -5.77 -5.11 -3.04
N LYS A 46 -6.60 -4.29 -3.68
CA LYS A 46 -6.12 -3.34 -4.70
C LYS A 46 -5.13 -2.32 -4.14
N LEU A 47 -5.32 -1.90 -2.89
CA LEU A 47 -4.40 -0.98 -2.21
C LEU A 47 -3.03 -1.64 -2.02
N ALA A 48 -3.01 -2.87 -1.52
CA ALA A 48 -1.79 -3.64 -1.33
C ALA A 48 -1.03 -3.83 -2.66
N ASP A 49 -1.71 -4.29 -3.71
CA ASP A 49 -1.11 -4.50 -5.04
C ASP A 49 -0.53 -3.21 -5.63
N THR A 50 -1.26 -2.10 -5.49
CA THR A 50 -0.82 -0.81 -6.03
C THR A 50 0.43 -0.31 -5.29
N ILE A 51 0.44 -0.38 -3.96
CA ILE A 51 1.62 0.01 -3.16
C ILE A 51 2.82 -0.88 -3.55
N ALA A 52 2.62 -2.19 -3.58
CA ALA A 52 3.64 -3.19 -3.93
C ALA A 52 4.31 -2.90 -5.28
N GLY A 53 3.51 -2.53 -6.30
CA GLY A 53 4.00 -2.20 -7.63
C GLY A 53 4.96 -1.00 -7.67
N HIS A 54 4.85 -0.08 -6.71
CA HIS A 54 5.68 1.11 -6.61
C HIS A 54 6.85 1.00 -5.62
N LEU A 55 6.99 -0.13 -4.92
CA LEU A 55 8.12 -0.37 -4.03
C LEU A 55 9.40 -0.63 -4.83
N ASN A 56 10.45 0.13 -4.49
CA ASN A 56 11.81 -0.08 -4.98
C ASN A 56 12.54 -1.10 -4.09
N ILE A 57 12.08 -2.34 -4.11
CA ILE A 57 12.63 -3.50 -3.40
C ILE A 57 13.20 -4.52 -4.40
N SER A 58 14.01 -5.47 -3.91
CA SER A 58 14.60 -6.53 -4.73
C SER A 58 13.54 -7.49 -5.30
N LEU A 59 13.89 -8.22 -6.37
CA LEU A 59 12.99 -9.22 -6.96
C LEU A 59 12.59 -10.31 -5.95
N GLU A 60 13.51 -10.71 -5.08
CA GLU A 60 13.27 -11.70 -4.05
C GLU A 60 12.21 -11.20 -3.04
N GLU A 61 12.33 -9.95 -2.58
CA GLU A 61 11.32 -9.34 -1.71
C GLU A 61 9.97 -9.17 -2.42
N LYS A 62 9.95 -8.88 -3.73
CA LYS A 62 8.69 -8.85 -4.51
C LYS A 62 8.03 -10.22 -4.58
N GLN A 63 8.81 -11.28 -4.74
CA GLN A 63 8.29 -12.64 -4.77
C GLN A 63 7.75 -13.07 -3.41
N GLN A 64 8.45 -12.75 -2.31
CA GLN A 64 7.97 -12.97 -0.95
C GLN A 64 6.64 -12.24 -0.69
N LEU A 65 6.51 -11.00 -1.17
CA LEU A 65 5.29 -10.22 -1.05
C LEU A 65 4.12 -10.81 -1.86
N LEU A 66 4.41 -11.46 -2.99
CA LEU A 66 3.39 -12.12 -3.82
C LEU A 66 2.86 -13.39 -3.16
N GLU A 67 3.71 -14.11 -2.42
CA GLU A 67 3.36 -15.40 -1.81
C GLU A 67 2.55 -15.27 -0.51
N ILE A 68 2.42 -14.06 0.04
CA ILE A 68 1.56 -13.78 1.20
C ILE A 68 0.13 -13.38 0.84
N LEU A 69 -0.15 -13.14 -0.46
CA LEU A 69 -1.48 -12.83 -1.01
C LEU A 69 -2.27 -14.11 -1.32
#